data_AF-A0A8T7B441-F1
#
_entry.id   AF-A0A8T7B441-F1
#
_cell.length_a   1.000
_cell.length_b   1.000
_cell.length_c   1.000
_cell.angle_alpha   90.00
_cell.angle_beta   90.00
_cell.angle_gamma   90.00
#
_symmetry.space_group_name_H-M   'P 1'
#
loop_
_entity.id
_entity.type
_entity.pdbx_description
1 polymer ?
#
loop_
_entity_poly.entity_id
_entity_poly.type
_entity_poly.pdbx_seq_one_letter_code
_entity_poly.pdbx_strand_id
1 'polypeptide(L)'
;MKVAKYWAEASSDVEIENKGVMPIHLWRGSNTSEQEAKQRAQAALRELRMRQPIKRSKNSRYPYGDRPLKEELIDELKTPDGKLFAAITRNSYGALVLNTKDIMFIDIDFPRPGVFARLLQRWQKSRHPQTQIGMKLSEWCHDNPKWGMRVYRTFKGLRVLVTHSTFEPYDQTTTALLEQFGADELYVRLCKNQQSFRARLTPKPWRIDSPYPPNPFPRRTDQQKQAYSQWLAQYDQKSKGRTVCRLLRTLGTKARDRNIRQVIEVHDRYCLGADTAPLA
;
A
#
# COMPACT_ATOMS: atom_id res chain seq x y z
N MET A 1 -7.99 10.14 -1.17
CA MET A 1 -6.61 9.60 -1.13
C MET A 1 -5.57 10.70 -1.19
N LYS A 2 -4.48 10.51 -0.45
CA LYS A 2 -3.38 11.46 -0.32
C LYS A 2 -2.21 11.08 -1.24
N VAL A 3 -2.39 11.32 -2.55
CA VAL A 3 -1.36 11.16 -3.57
C VAL A 3 -1.03 12.53 -4.16
N ALA A 4 0.26 12.80 -4.39
CA ALA A 4 0.74 14.09 -4.90
C ALA A 4 1.67 13.91 -6.10
N LYS A 5 1.50 14.75 -7.12
CA LYS A 5 2.34 14.80 -8.34
C LYS A 5 3.71 15.41 -8.08
N TYR A 6 3.71 16.54 -7.40
CA TYR A 6 4.90 17.34 -7.13
C TYR A 6 5.23 17.27 -5.66
N TRP A 7 6.52 17.18 -5.36
CA TRP A 7 7.04 17.12 -4.00
C TRP A 7 8.19 18.08 -3.82
N ALA A 8 8.13 18.88 -2.77
CA ALA A 8 9.20 19.78 -2.40
C ALA A 8 9.54 19.63 -0.92
N GLU A 9 10.76 20.06 -0.60
CA GLU A 9 11.31 20.03 0.74
C GLU A 9 11.61 21.45 1.19
N ALA A 10 11.42 21.69 2.48
CA ALA A 10 12.04 22.78 3.20
C ALA A 10 12.87 22.19 4.34
N SER A 11 14.09 22.67 4.47
CA SER A 11 15.01 22.27 5.54
C SER A 11 15.44 23.46 6.38
N SER A 12 15.74 23.19 7.65
CA SER A 12 16.24 24.16 8.61
C SER A 12 16.78 23.44 9.82
N ASP A 13 17.70 24.08 10.51
CA ASP A 13 18.00 23.75 11.89
C ASP A 13 16.87 24.23 12.81
N VAL A 14 16.48 23.40 13.78
CA VAL A 14 15.44 23.71 14.77
C VAL A 14 15.84 23.18 16.13
N GLU A 15 15.40 23.85 17.20
CA GLU A 15 15.60 23.38 18.56
C GLU A 15 14.59 22.27 18.91
N ILE A 16 15.13 21.11 19.30
CA ILE A 16 14.37 19.96 19.76
C ILE A 16 14.60 19.79 21.26
N GLU A 17 13.50 19.67 22.00
CA GLU A 17 13.53 19.48 23.46
C GLU A 17 14.43 18.28 23.82
N ASN A 18 15.38 18.49 24.72
CA ASN A 18 16.37 17.50 25.18
C ASN A 18 17.34 16.96 24.11
N LYS A 19 17.46 17.63 22.95
CA LYS A 19 18.40 17.25 21.88
C LYS A 19 19.19 18.40 21.26
N GLY A 20 18.84 19.65 21.58
CA GLY A 20 19.49 20.83 21.02
C GLY A 20 19.09 21.07 19.56
N VAL A 21 19.95 21.79 18.84
CA VAL A 21 19.71 22.21 17.46
C VAL A 21 20.01 21.06 16.50
N MET A 22 19.03 20.67 15.68
CA MET A 22 19.19 19.61 14.68
C MET A 22 18.59 20.01 13.33
N PRO A 23 19.19 19.55 12.20
CA PRO A 23 18.59 19.74 10.89
C PRO A 23 17.32 18.90 10.76
N ILE A 24 16.27 19.54 10.28
CA ILE A 24 15.02 18.86 9.91
C ILE A 24 14.72 19.04 8.43
N HIS A 25 14.09 18.01 7.87
CA HIS A 25 13.73 17.91 6.46
C HIS A 25 12.22 17.72 6.36
N LEU A 26 11.49 18.76 5.93
CA LEU A 26 10.03 18.74 5.81
C LEU A 26 9.58 18.69 4.37
N TRP A 27 8.92 17.60 4.02
CA TRP A 27 8.36 17.39 2.69
C TRP A 27 6.87 17.69 2.64
N ARG A 28 6.42 18.32 1.55
CA ARG A 28 5.01 18.50 1.22
C ARG A 28 4.77 18.25 -0.26
N GLY A 29 3.58 17.74 -0.56
CA GLY A 29 3.13 17.46 -1.91
C GLY A 29 2.10 18.48 -2.42
N SER A 30 2.04 18.63 -3.74
CA SER A 30 0.98 19.34 -4.47
C SER A 30 0.59 18.56 -5.74
N ASN A 31 -0.65 18.76 -6.20
CA ASN A 31 -1.13 18.28 -7.50
C ASN A 31 -1.17 19.38 -8.57
N THR A 32 -0.80 20.62 -8.22
CA THR A 32 -0.85 21.79 -9.09
C THR A 32 0.52 22.10 -9.69
N SER A 33 1.56 22.28 -8.85
CA SER A 33 2.91 22.61 -9.30
C SER A 33 3.98 22.33 -8.25
N GLU A 34 5.24 22.28 -8.67
CA GLU A 34 6.41 22.23 -7.78
C GLU A 34 6.50 23.48 -6.89
N GLN A 35 6.16 24.65 -7.44
CA GLN A 35 6.18 25.91 -6.71
C GLN A 35 5.19 25.90 -5.55
N GLU A 36 3.98 25.37 -5.75
CA GLU A 36 3.00 25.23 -4.67
C GLU A 36 3.48 24.20 -3.63
N ALA A 37 4.06 23.07 -4.06
CA ALA A 37 4.65 22.10 -3.13
C ALA A 37 5.73 22.77 -2.25
N LYS A 38 6.57 23.63 -2.84
CA LYS A 38 7.62 24.40 -2.14
C LYS A 38 7.02 25.38 -1.14
N GLN A 39 6.01 26.14 -1.54
CA GLN A 39 5.29 27.06 -0.65
C GLN A 39 4.67 26.32 0.54
N ARG A 40 4.02 25.17 0.31
CA ARG A 40 3.47 24.32 1.37
C ARG A 40 4.55 23.79 2.32
N ALA A 41 5.69 23.35 1.79
CA ALA A 41 6.81 22.87 2.61
C ALA A 41 7.39 24.00 3.49
N GLN A 42 7.57 25.20 2.92
CA GLN A 42 8.03 26.37 3.65
C GLN A 42 7.02 26.85 4.71
N ALA A 43 5.73 26.84 4.40
CA ALA A 43 4.67 27.18 5.36
C ALA A 43 4.67 26.21 6.54
N ALA A 44 4.75 24.90 6.28
CA ALA A 44 4.87 23.89 7.33
C ALA A 44 6.12 24.07 8.19
N LEU A 45 7.23 24.49 7.60
CA LEU A 45 8.45 24.80 8.34
C LEU A 45 8.30 26.03 9.23
N ARG A 46 7.67 27.11 8.74
CA ARG A 46 7.36 28.30 9.54
C ARG A 46 6.48 27.94 10.74
N GLU A 47 5.42 27.17 10.51
CA GLU A 47 4.53 26.69 11.57
C GLU A 47 5.28 25.87 12.63
N LEU A 48 6.17 24.99 12.20
CA LEU A 48 6.97 24.19 13.12
C LEU A 48 7.94 25.05 13.94
N ARG A 49 8.55 26.08 13.35
CA ARG A 49 9.42 27.03 14.07
C ARG A 49 8.67 27.82 15.13
N MET A 50 7.41 28.19 14.91
CA MET A 50 6.57 28.85 15.92
C MET A 50 6.26 27.97 17.14
N ARG A 51 6.46 26.65 17.03
CA ARG A 51 6.21 25.67 18.10
C ARG A 51 7.51 25.21 18.79
N GLN A 52 8.61 25.94 18.63
CA GLN A 52 9.85 25.60 19.32
C GLN A 52 9.78 25.91 20.82
N PRO A 53 10.43 25.10 21.68
CA PRO A 53 11.14 23.86 21.33
C PRO A 53 10.19 22.72 20.95
N ILE A 54 10.56 21.95 19.93
CA ILE A 54 9.68 20.90 19.39
C ILE A 54 9.64 19.73 20.38
N LYS A 55 8.45 19.46 20.93
CA LYS A 55 8.20 18.25 21.74
C LYS A 55 8.14 17.01 20.86
N ARG A 56 8.88 15.97 21.23
CA ARG A 56 8.92 14.73 20.45
C ARG A 56 7.61 13.95 20.61
N SER A 57 6.90 13.69 19.51
CA SER A 57 5.78 12.73 19.51
C SER A 57 6.30 11.31 19.78
N LYS A 58 5.79 10.66 20.82
CA LYS A 58 6.07 9.25 21.15
C LYS A 58 5.57 8.26 20.07
N ASN A 59 4.77 8.71 19.09
CA ASN A 59 4.05 7.85 18.15
C ASN A 59 4.77 7.55 16.82
N SER A 60 6.02 7.98 16.64
CA SER A 60 6.79 7.73 15.40
C SER A 60 7.41 6.31 15.32
N ARG A 61 6.67 5.27 15.71
CA ARG A 61 7.21 3.89 15.73
C ARG A 61 7.24 3.21 14.35
N TYR A 62 6.63 3.82 13.33
CA TYR A 62 6.59 3.31 11.96
C TYR A 62 6.88 4.41 10.94
N PRO A 63 7.49 4.09 9.78
CA PRO A 63 7.74 5.04 8.69
C PRO A 63 6.46 5.64 8.09
N TYR A 64 5.29 5.10 8.45
CA TYR A 64 3.95 5.50 7.99
C TYR A 64 3.27 6.49 8.95
N GLY A 65 3.96 7.57 9.32
CA GLY A 65 3.38 8.63 10.17
C GLY A 65 2.13 9.29 9.56
N ASP A 66 1.58 10.31 10.22
CA ASP A 66 0.32 11.00 9.81
C ASP A 66 0.42 11.82 8.51
N ARG A 67 1.53 11.67 7.76
CA ARG A 67 1.83 12.43 6.56
C ARG A 67 1.55 11.59 5.31
N PRO A 68 1.15 12.23 4.19
CA PRO A 68 1.12 11.56 2.90
C PRO A 68 2.47 10.90 2.60
N LEU A 69 2.45 9.68 2.06
CA LEU A 69 3.67 9.00 1.68
C LEU A 69 4.30 9.66 0.46
N LYS A 70 5.62 9.88 0.53
CA LYS A 70 6.43 10.40 -0.57
C LYS A 70 6.66 9.30 -1.60
N GLU A 71 5.71 9.12 -2.48
CA GLU A 71 5.76 8.12 -3.53
C GLU A 71 5.68 8.78 -4.90
N GLU A 72 6.42 8.21 -5.84
CA GLU A 72 6.40 8.64 -7.23
C GLU A 72 5.06 8.23 -7.86
N LEU A 73 4.32 9.19 -8.43
CA LEU A 73 3.12 8.89 -9.19
C LEU A 73 3.52 8.31 -10.55
N ILE A 74 3.01 7.11 -10.86
CA ILE A 74 3.31 6.38 -12.10
C ILE A 74 2.14 6.48 -13.08
N ASP A 75 0.92 6.33 -12.59
CA ASP A 75 -0.28 6.35 -13.42
C ASP A 75 -1.53 6.81 -12.64
N GLU A 76 -2.52 7.33 -13.35
CA GLU A 76 -3.77 7.86 -12.79
C GLU A 76 -4.98 7.20 -13.46
N LEU A 77 -5.91 6.69 -12.65
CA LEU A 77 -7.22 6.26 -13.11
C LEU A 77 -8.26 7.30 -12.72
N LYS A 78 -8.91 7.86 -13.73
CA LYS A 78 -9.91 8.91 -13.59
C LYS A 78 -11.26 8.44 -14.10
N THR A 79 -12.31 8.92 -13.46
CA THR A 79 -13.68 8.79 -13.93
C THR A 79 -13.88 9.61 -15.21
N PRO A 80 -14.99 9.42 -15.94
CA PRO A 80 -15.28 10.20 -17.16
C PRO A 80 -15.32 11.71 -16.94
N ASP A 81 -15.71 12.17 -15.75
CA ASP A 81 -15.69 13.58 -15.33
C ASP A 81 -14.31 14.04 -14.82
N GLY A 82 -13.26 13.26 -15.04
CA GLY A 82 -11.86 13.62 -14.75
C GLY A 82 -11.46 13.48 -13.27
N LYS A 83 -12.33 12.98 -12.39
CA LYS A 83 -12.02 12.80 -10.98
C LYS A 83 -11.15 11.56 -10.77
N LEU A 84 -10.05 11.74 -10.04
CA LEU A 84 -9.13 10.67 -9.70
C LEU A 84 -9.77 9.69 -8.69
N PHE A 85 -9.90 8.41 -9.04
CA PHE A 85 -10.44 7.38 -8.15
C PHE A 85 -9.42 6.28 -7.82
N ALA A 86 -8.37 6.11 -8.64
CA ALA A 86 -7.22 5.29 -8.28
C ALA A 86 -5.92 5.85 -8.89
N ALA A 87 -4.78 5.46 -8.32
CA ALA A 87 -3.46 5.87 -8.78
C ALA A 87 -2.44 4.76 -8.53
N ILE A 88 -1.53 4.55 -9.47
CA ILE A 88 -0.38 3.67 -9.30
C ILE A 88 0.78 4.54 -8.83
N THR A 89 1.35 4.19 -7.67
CA THR A 89 2.55 4.84 -7.13
C THR A 89 3.70 3.85 -7.00
N ARG A 90 4.93 4.35 -6.92
CA ARG A 90 6.10 3.56 -6.58
C ARG A 90 6.57 3.91 -5.17
N ASN A 91 6.57 2.93 -4.29
CA ASN A 91 6.88 3.13 -2.88
C ASN A 91 8.38 3.23 -2.59
N SER A 92 8.74 3.41 -1.31
CA SER A 92 10.13 3.61 -0.88
C SER A 92 11.09 2.43 -1.13
N TYR A 93 10.56 1.21 -1.26
CA TYR A 93 11.34 0.03 -1.65
C TYR A 93 11.16 -0.32 -3.14
N GLY A 94 10.56 0.59 -3.92
CA GLY A 94 10.52 0.53 -5.37
C GLY A 94 9.43 -0.36 -5.96
N ALA A 95 8.54 -0.96 -5.16
CA ALA A 95 7.42 -1.73 -5.71
C ALA A 95 6.27 -0.81 -6.15
N LEU A 96 5.57 -1.19 -7.22
CA LEU A 96 4.32 -0.55 -7.64
C LEU A 96 3.21 -0.86 -6.64
N VAL A 97 2.39 0.14 -6.35
CA VAL A 97 1.24 0.05 -5.44
C VAL A 97 0.05 0.74 -6.10
N LEU A 98 -1.04 0.01 -6.25
CA LEU A 98 -2.35 0.56 -6.60
C LEU A 98 -2.95 1.17 -5.33
N ASN A 99 -3.28 2.46 -5.39
CA ASN A 99 -4.01 3.18 -4.37
C ASN A 99 -5.41 3.44 -4.92
N THR A 100 -6.44 3.03 -4.20
CA THR A 100 -7.83 3.29 -4.58
C THR A 100 -8.44 4.24 -3.57
N LYS A 101 -9.30 5.17 -4.03
CA LYS A 101 -10.00 6.09 -3.14
C LYS A 101 -10.92 5.33 -2.20
N ASP A 102 -11.71 4.40 -2.75
CA ASP A 102 -12.86 3.80 -2.07
C ASP A 102 -13.11 2.33 -2.46
N ILE A 103 -12.22 1.70 -3.23
CA ILE A 103 -12.37 0.30 -3.65
C ILE A 103 -11.54 -0.59 -2.72
N MET A 104 -12.23 -1.35 -1.86
CA MET A 104 -11.60 -2.03 -0.74
C MET A 104 -10.75 -3.24 -1.15
N PHE A 105 -9.49 -3.21 -0.72
CA PHE A 105 -8.64 -4.39 -0.61
C PHE A 105 -8.47 -4.78 0.86
N ILE A 106 -8.38 -6.08 1.13
CA ILE A 106 -8.11 -6.65 2.46
C ILE A 106 -6.95 -7.63 2.34
N ASP A 107 -5.80 -7.32 2.94
CA ASP A 107 -4.65 -8.24 3.01
C ASP A 107 -4.72 -9.03 4.34
N ILE A 108 -4.94 -10.34 4.24
CA ILE A 108 -5.10 -11.28 5.36
C ILE A 108 -3.87 -12.18 5.40
N ASP A 109 -2.95 -11.98 6.34
CA ASP A 109 -1.76 -12.82 6.49
C ASP A 109 -2.08 -14.14 7.20
N PHE A 110 -1.44 -15.23 6.77
CA PHE A 110 -1.58 -16.50 7.49
C PHE A 110 -0.82 -16.46 8.82
N PRO A 111 -1.35 -17.12 9.87
CA PRO A 111 -0.66 -17.21 11.15
C PRO A 111 0.71 -17.84 10.94
N ARG A 112 1.75 -17.22 11.49
CA ARG A 112 3.10 -17.82 11.47
C ARG A 112 3.07 -19.01 12.43
N PRO A 113 3.42 -20.22 11.99
CA PRO A 113 3.56 -21.33 12.92
C PRO A 113 4.68 -20.99 13.90
N GLY A 114 4.36 -20.99 15.19
CA GLY A 114 5.38 -20.87 16.25
C GLY A 114 6.39 -22.02 16.17
N VAL A 115 7.55 -21.83 16.80
CA VAL A 115 8.64 -22.82 16.81
C VAL A 115 8.17 -24.19 17.33
N PHE A 116 7.35 -24.19 18.38
CA PHE A 116 6.73 -25.39 18.96
C PHE A 116 5.60 -25.98 18.10
N ALA A 117 4.85 -25.13 17.39
CA ALA A 117 3.77 -25.58 16.50
C ALA A 117 4.30 -26.37 15.30
N ARG A 118 5.51 -26.05 14.80
CA ARG A 118 6.19 -26.84 13.75
C ARG A 118 6.48 -28.28 14.18
N LEU A 119 6.77 -28.51 15.45
CA LEU A 119 7.04 -29.85 15.99
C LEU A 119 5.75 -30.69 16.07
N LEU A 120 4.64 -30.06 16.48
CA LEU A 120 3.31 -30.68 16.58
C LEU A 120 2.60 -30.84 15.22
N GLN A 121 2.91 -30.01 14.22
CA GLN A 121 2.32 -30.09 12.87
C GLN A 121 2.63 -31.41 12.14
N ARG A 122 3.66 -32.15 12.57
CA ARG A 122 3.93 -33.53 12.09
C ARG A 122 2.84 -34.52 12.49
N TRP A 123 2.02 -34.21 13.49
CA TRP A 123 1.04 -35.13 14.09
C TRP A 123 -0.42 -34.69 13.89
N GLN A 124 -0.66 -33.46 13.44
CA GLN A 124 -2.00 -32.94 13.13
C GLN A 124 -2.16 -32.65 11.63
N LYS A 125 -3.14 -33.31 10.99
CA LYS A 125 -3.73 -32.85 9.72
C LYS A 125 -4.56 -31.56 9.97
N SER A 126 -3.93 -30.49 10.47
CA SER A 126 -4.60 -29.20 10.57
C SER A 126 -4.95 -28.72 9.16
N ARG A 127 -6.22 -28.41 8.89
CA ARG A 127 -6.66 -27.85 7.60
C ARG A 127 -5.80 -26.62 7.27
N HIS A 128 -5.25 -26.57 6.06
CA HIS A 128 -4.38 -25.48 5.63
C HIS A 128 -5.07 -24.11 5.81
N PRO A 129 -4.42 -23.08 6.39
CA PRO A 129 -5.06 -21.80 6.73
C PRO A 129 -5.83 -21.15 5.58
N GLN A 130 -5.32 -21.29 4.35
CA GLN A 130 -6.00 -20.86 3.12
C GLN A 130 -7.43 -21.41 3.00
N THR A 131 -7.62 -22.71 3.26
CA THR A 131 -8.92 -23.36 3.10
C THR A 131 -9.89 -22.88 4.18
N GLN A 132 -9.41 -22.72 5.42
CA GLN A 132 -10.24 -22.26 6.53
C GLN A 132 -10.70 -20.82 6.35
N ILE A 133 -9.79 -19.90 5.99
CA ILE A 133 -10.16 -18.50 5.70
C ILE A 133 -11.06 -18.44 4.46
N GLY A 134 -10.75 -19.24 3.42
CA GLY A 134 -11.57 -19.32 2.22
C GLY A 134 -13.01 -19.80 2.48
N MET A 135 -13.22 -20.74 3.41
CA MET A 135 -14.55 -21.18 3.83
C MET A 135 -15.31 -20.05 4.54
N LYS A 136 -14.67 -19.36 5.50
CA LYS A 136 -15.28 -18.20 6.19
C LYS A 136 -15.71 -17.09 5.23
N LEU A 137 -14.91 -16.80 4.21
CA LEU A 137 -15.27 -15.81 3.18
C LEU A 137 -16.46 -16.28 2.33
N SER A 138 -16.55 -17.58 2.04
CA SER A 138 -17.68 -18.16 1.32
C SER A 138 -18.96 -18.14 2.16
N GLU A 139 -18.89 -18.49 3.45
CA GLU A 139 -19.99 -18.38 4.42
C GLU A 139 -20.46 -16.92 4.54
N TRP A 140 -19.53 -15.97 4.69
CA TRP A 140 -19.88 -14.55 4.73
C TRP A 140 -20.69 -14.09 3.51
N CYS A 141 -20.27 -14.46 2.30
CA CYS A 141 -21.00 -14.12 1.08
C CYS A 141 -22.35 -14.85 0.97
N HIS A 142 -22.51 -16.02 1.59
CA HIS A 142 -23.78 -16.72 1.68
C HIS A 142 -24.76 -15.97 2.59
N ASP A 143 -24.30 -15.60 3.79
CA ASP A 143 -25.10 -14.87 4.79
C ASP A 143 -25.37 -13.42 4.38
N ASN A 144 -24.54 -12.88 3.49
CA ASN A 144 -24.65 -11.51 2.99
C ASN A 144 -24.77 -11.51 1.45
N PRO A 145 -25.92 -11.86 0.86
CA PRO A 145 -26.04 -12.15 -0.58
C PRO A 145 -25.74 -10.97 -1.52
N LYS A 146 -25.79 -9.73 -1.01
CA LYS A 146 -25.36 -8.54 -1.77
C LYS A 146 -23.85 -8.43 -1.91
N TRP A 147 -23.08 -9.11 -1.07
CA TRP A 147 -21.64 -9.05 -1.10
C TRP A 147 -21.06 -9.75 -2.33
N GLY A 148 -19.93 -9.22 -2.76
CA GLY A 148 -19.13 -9.74 -3.85
C GLY A 148 -17.66 -9.58 -3.51
N MET A 149 -16.87 -10.61 -3.80
CA MET A 149 -15.43 -10.64 -3.50
C MET A 149 -14.64 -11.39 -4.58
N ARG A 150 -13.43 -10.93 -4.85
CA ARG A 150 -12.39 -11.72 -5.52
C ARG A 150 -11.31 -12.05 -4.52
N VAL A 151 -10.98 -13.33 -4.38
CA VAL A 151 -10.02 -13.83 -3.39
C VAL A 151 -8.78 -14.32 -4.11
N TYR A 152 -7.62 -13.78 -3.74
CA TYR A 152 -6.33 -14.08 -4.34
C TYR A 152 -5.38 -14.68 -3.30
N ARG A 153 -4.60 -15.68 -3.70
CA ARG A 153 -3.47 -16.19 -2.93
C ARG A 153 -2.26 -15.28 -3.12
N THR A 154 -1.73 -14.71 -2.05
CA THR A 154 -0.46 -13.96 -2.06
C THR A 154 0.66 -14.82 -1.49
N PHE A 155 1.89 -14.31 -1.45
CA PHE A 155 3.02 -15.01 -0.80
C PHE A 155 2.76 -15.35 0.68
N LYS A 156 2.21 -14.40 1.48
CA LYS A 156 2.06 -14.55 2.94
C LYS A 156 0.64 -14.92 3.40
N GLY A 157 -0.36 -14.73 2.56
CA GLY A 157 -1.74 -15.02 2.94
C GLY A 157 -2.71 -14.87 1.78
N LEU A 158 -3.84 -14.22 2.02
CA LEU A 158 -4.84 -13.88 1.02
C LEU A 158 -4.91 -12.38 0.82
N ARG A 159 -5.32 -11.99 -0.38
CA ARG A 159 -5.83 -10.66 -0.68
C ARG A 159 -7.27 -10.81 -1.11
N VAL A 160 -8.15 -10.00 -0.55
CA VAL A 160 -9.55 -9.93 -0.95
C VAL A 160 -9.79 -8.56 -1.58
N LEU A 161 -10.39 -8.55 -2.77
CA LEU A 161 -10.91 -7.34 -3.40
C LEU A 161 -12.43 -7.38 -3.29
N VAL A 162 -13.01 -6.42 -2.59
CA VAL A 162 -14.47 -6.32 -2.44
C VAL A 162 -15.06 -5.69 -3.70
N THR A 163 -16.07 -6.32 -4.29
CA THR A 163 -16.53 -5.99 -5.65
C THR A 163 -17.95 -5.44 -5.74
N HIS A 164 -18.72 -5.47 -4.66
CA HIS A 164 -20.14 -5.12 -4.68
C HIS A 164 -20.43 -3.65 -4.38
N SER A 165 -19.55 -2.96 -3.65
CA SER A 165 -19.73 -1.57 -3.19
C SER A 165 -18.38 -0.89 -2.98
N THR A 166 -18.41 0.44 -2.83
CA THR A 166 -17.28 1.26 -2.37
C THR A 166 -17.37 1.54 -0.87
N PHE A 167 -16.25 1.94 -0.28
CA PHE A 167 -16.06 2.13 1.16
C PHE A 167 -15.14 3.31 1.43
N GLU A 168 -15.40 4.08 2.47
CA GLU A 168 -14.49 5.16 2.87
C GLU A 168 -13.36 4.61 3.78
N PRO A 169 -12.08 4.72 3.39
CA PRO A 169 -10.95 4.05 4.05
C PRO A 169 -10.61 4.62 5.44
N TYR A 170 -11.23 5.72 5.83
CA TYR A 170 -11.05 6.37 7.14
C TYR A 170 -12.31 6.30 8.01
N ASP A 171 -13.38 5.65 7.53
CA ASP A 171 -14.60 5.43 8.31
C ASP A 171 -14.41 4.35 9.37
N GLN A 172 -15.11 4.50 10.50
CA GLN A 172 -15.01 3.57 11.62
C GLN A 172 -15.63 2.21 11.29
N THR A 173 -16.72 2.18 10.52
CA THR A 173 -17.37 0.94 10.07
C THR A 173 -16.44 0.15 9.16
N THR A 174 -15.78 0.83 8.22
CA THR A 174 -14.77 0.24 7.34
C THR A 174 -13.59 -0.32 8.14
N THR A 175 -13.14 0.39 9.17
CA THR A 175 -12.05 -0.06 10.04
C THR A 175 -12.43 -1.35 10.78
N ALA A 176 -13.60 -1.37 11.42
CA ALA A 176 -14.11 -2.55 12.12
C ALA A 176 -14.28 -3.75 11.18
N LEU A 177 -14.74 -3.50 9.95
CA LEU A 177 -14.87 -4.53 8.92
C LEU A 177 -13.51 -5.13 8.54
N LEU A 178 -12.49 -4.30 8.28
CA LEU A 178 -11.14 -4.78 7.99
C LEU A 178 -10.58 -5.65 9.12
N GLU A 179 -10.76 -5.21 10.37
CA GLU A 179 -10.35 -5.95 11.57
C GLU A 179 -11.10 -7.28 11.70
N GLN A 180 -12.41 -7.29 11.45
CA GLN A 180 -13.24 -8.50 11.47
C GLN A 180 -12.78 -9.54 10.43
N PHE A 181 -12.34 -9.08 9.24
CA PHE A 181 -11.76 -9.96 8.22
C PHE A 181 -10.31 -10.40 8.53
N GLY A 182 -9.69 -9.87 9.60
CA GLY A 182 -8.33 -10.20 9.98
C GLY A 182 -7.26 -9.48 9.17
N ALA A 183 -7.52 -8.25 8.73
CA ALA A 183 -6.52 -7.40 8.10
C ALA A 183 -5.40 -7.02 9.09
N ASP A 184 -4.18 -6.86 8.58
CA ASP A 184 -3.04 -6.41 9.38
C ASP A 184 -3.23 -4.98 9.94
N GLU A 185 -2.92 -4.76 11.23
CA GLU A 185 -3.10 -3.46 11.90
C GLU A 185 -2.33 -2.31 11.23
N LEU A 186 -1.13 -2.58 10.68
CA LEU A 186 -0.35 -1.56 9.97
C LEU A 186 -1.02 -1.20 8.65
N TYR A 187 -1.62 -2.17 7.98
CA TYR A 187 -2.42 -1.93 6.79
C TYR A 187 -3.65 -1.05 7.09
N VAL A 188 -4.42 -1.38 8.13
CA VAL A 188 -5.59 -0.60 8.55
C VAL A 188 -5.20 0.86 8.86
N ARG A 189 -4.12 1.04 9.65
CA ARG A 189 -3.59 2.38 9.96
C ARG A 189 -3.13 3.13 8.71
N LEU A 190 -2.49 2.43 7.78
CA LEU A 190 -2.04 3.01 6.53
C LEU A 190 -3.22 3.48 5.67
N CYS A 191 -4.30 2.68 5.60
CA CYS A 191 -5.51 3.05 4.87
C CYS A 191 -6.13 4.34 5.39
N LYS A 192 -6.26 4.46 6.71
CA LYS A 192 -6.76 5.67 7.37
C LYS A 192 -5.85 6.87 7.11
N ASN A 193 -4.54 6.71 7.31
CA ASN A 193 -3.58 7.82 7.19
C ASN A 193 -3.47 8.34 5.75
N GLN A 194 -3.50 7.45 4.76
CA GLN A 194 -3.42 7.79 3.34
C GLN A 194 -4.78 8.05 2.69
N GLN A 195 -5.88 7.81 3.41
CA GLN A 195 -7.25 7.89 2.89
C GLN A 195 -7.41 7.11 1.58
N SER A 196 -6.91 5.87 1.56
CA SER A 196 -6.93 4.98 0.39
C SER A 196 -6.78 3.52 0.79
N PHE A 197 -7.39 2.59 0.05
CA PHE A 197 -6.96 1.18 0.09
C PHE A 197 -5.77 0.96 -0.83
N ARG A 198 -4.92 0.00 -0.47
CA ARG A 198 -3.62 -0.17 -1.13
C ARG A 198 -3.34 -1.62 -1.47
N ALA A 199 -3.01 -1.90 -2.72
CA ALA A 199 -2.63 -3.22 -3.20
C ALA A 199 -1.28 -3.15 -3.90
N ARG A 200 -0.30 -3.93 -3.45
CA ARG A 200 1.00 -4.03 -4.14
C ARG A 200 0.82 -4.75 -5.48
N LEU A 201 1.36 -4.19 -6.56
CA LEU A 201 1.24 -4.65 -7.94
C LEU A 201 2.49 -5.38 -8.46
N THR A 202 3.64 -5.22 -7.81
CA THR A 202 4.89 -5.93 -8.15
C THR A 202 5.49 -6.61 -6.90
N PRO A 203 6.39 -7.58 -7.06
CA PRO A 203 7.02 -8.27 -5.92
C PRO A 203 7.72 -7.34 -4.92
N LYS A 204 7.98 -7.84 -3.71
CA LYS A 204 8.92 -7.14 -2.81
C LYS A 204 10.35 -7.46 -3.27
N PRO A 205 11.29 -6.49 -3.31
CA PRO A 205 12.66 -6.72 -3.78
C PRO A 205 13.33 -7.94 -3.13
N TRP A 206 13.22 -8.07 -1.81
CA TRP A 206 13.81 -9.17 -1.04
C TRP A 206 13.13 -10.54 -1.21
N ARG A 207 12.03 -10.64 -1.97
CA ARG A 207 11.42 -11.94 -2.36
C ARG A 207 11.90 -12.43 -3.72
N ILE A 208 12.63 -11.59 -4.44
CA ILE A 208 13.19 -11.86 -5.77
C ILE A 208 14.70 -11.60 -5.78
N ASP A 209 15.33 -11.63 -4.60
CA ASP A 209 16.76 -11.40 -4.40
C ASP A 209 17.28 -10.11 -5.07
N SER A 210 16.45 -9.05 -5.03
CA SER A 210 16.80 -7.72 -5.52
C SER A 210 17.14 -6.80 -4.34
N PRO A 211 18.21 -5.99 -4.43
CA PRO A 211 18.53 -5.00 -3.40
C PRO A 211 17.45 -3.93 -3.32
N TYR A 212 17.47 -3.15 -2.23
CA TYR A 212 16.66 -1.93 -2.13
C TYR A 212 17.09 -0.90 -3.18
N PRO A 213 16.18 0.03 -3.57
CA PRO A 213 16.56 1.12 -4.45
C PRO A 213 17.75 1.92 -3.89
N PRO A 214 18.67 2.39 -4.73
CA PRO A 214 19.90 3.06 -4.29
C PRO A 214 19.65 4.44 -3.69
N ASN A 215 18.48 5.04 -3.94
CA ASN A 215 18.08 6.33 -3.40
C ASN A 215 16.54 6.44 -3.32
N PRO A 216 16.01 7.23 -2.37
CA PRO A 216 14.58 7.44 -2.21
C PRO A 216 14.04 8.50 -3.20
N PHE A 217 12.72 8.49 -3.42
CA PHE A 217 12.03 9.57 -4.12
C PHE A 217 11.77 10.77 -3.19
N PRO A 218 11.82 12.03 -3.67
CA PRO A 218 12.21 12.48 -5.03
C PRO A 218 13.70 12.46 -5.33
N ARG A 219 14.06 12.15 -6.59
CA ARG A 219 15.43 12.10 -7.10
C ARG A 219 15.75 13.43 -7.78
N ARG A 220 16.78 14.16 -7.32
CA ARG A 220 17.05 15.55 -7.74
C ARG A 220 18.22 15.68 -8.70
N THR A 221 19.24 14.86 -8.53
CA THR A 221 20.42 14.89 -9.40
C THR A 221 20.29 13.86 -10.51
N ASP A 222 20.93 14.12 -11.66
CA ASP A 222 20.93 13.17 -12.77
C ASP A 222 21.64 11.87 -12.41
N GLN A 223 22.65 11.93 -11.53
CA GLN A 223 23.30 10.75 -10.96
C GLN A 223 22.31 9.89 -10.16
N GLN A 224 21.45 10.49 -9.32
CA GLN A 224 20.42 9.75 -8.58
C GLN A 224 19.39 9.11 -9.52
N LYS A 225 18.95 9.84 -10.54
CA LYS A 225 18.02 9.35 -11.56
C LYS A 225 18.63 8.18 -12.33
N GLN A 226 19.87 8.30 -12.80
CA GLN A 226 20.57 7.26 -13.56
C GLN A 226 20.79 5.99 -12.73
N ALA A 227 21.28 6.13 -11.50
CA ALA A 227 21.47 5.00 -10.58
C ALA A 227 20.14 4.28 -10.30
N TYR A 228 19.07 5.03 -10.11
CA TYR A 228 17.74 4.44 -9.91
C TYR A 228 17.22 3.74 -11.16
N SER A 229 17.37 4.32 -12.35
CA SER A 229 16.94 3.71 -13.60
C SER A 229 17.67 2.39 -13.87
N GLN A 230 18.98 2.33 -13.58
CA GLN A 230 19.76 1.08 -13.66
C GLN A 230 19.25 0.02 -12.69
N TRP A 231 19.01 0.39 -11.42
CA TRP A 231 18.40 -0.51 -10.44
C TRP A 231 17.01 -0.98 -10.88
N LEU A 232 16.17 -0.07 -11.39
CA LEU A 232 14.81 -0.36 -11.80
C LEU A 232 14.78 -1.38 -12.94
N ALA A 233 15.66 -1.23 -13.95
CA ALA A 233 15.77 -2.21 -15.03
C ALA A 233 16.13 -3.61 -14.51
N GLN A 234 17.05 -3.71 -13.54
CA GLN A 234 17.42 -4.99 -12.93
C GLN A 234 16.27 -5.57 -12.09
N TYR A 235 15.59 -4.74 -11.31
CA TYR A 235 14.44 -5.13 -10.50
C TYR A 235 13.27 -5.62 -11.38
N ASP A 236 12.97 -4.92 -12.47
CA ASP A 236 11.91 -5.30 -13.41
C ASP A 236 12.26 -6.61 -14.12
N GLN A 237 13.53 -6.80 -14.51
CA GLN A 237 14.00 -8.07 -15.08
C GLN A 237 13.86 -9.24 -14.08
N LYS A 238 14.23 -9.05 -12.81
CA LYS A 238 14.07 -10.08 -11.75
C LYS A 238 12.61 -10.35 -11.39
N SER A 239 11.74 -9.36 -11.60
CA SER A 239 10.29 -9.51 -11.38
C SER A 239 9.61 -10.35 -12.45
N LYS A 240 10.20 -10.46 -13.66
CA LYS A 240 9.68 -11.33 -14.73
C LYS A 240 9.65 -12.78 -14.26
N GLY A 241 8.59 -13.50 -14.64
CA GLY A 241 8.39 -14.91 -14.25
C GLY A 241 7.98 -15.09 -12.78
N ARG A 242 7.70 -14.02 -12.04
CA ARG A 242 7.08 -14.07 -10.71
C ARG A 242 5.61 -13.66 -10.80
N THR A 243 4.81 -14.10 -9.85
CA THR A 243 3.43 -13.63 -9.68
C THR A 243 3.23 -13.04 -8.29
N VAL A 244 2.52 -11.92 -8.20
CA VAL A 244 2.25 -11.27 -6.91
C VAL A 244 1.12 -11.98 -6.18
N CYS A 245 0.11 -12.40 -6.93
CA CYS A 245 -0.97 -13.22 -6.42
C CYS A 245 -1.60 -14.09 -7.51
N ARG A 246 -2.34 -15.12 -7.09
CA ARG A 246 -3.16 -15.96 -7.98
C ARG A 246 -4.61 -15.85 -7.61
N LEU A 247 -5.50 -15.70 -8.58
CA LEU A 247 -6.94 -15.72 -8.32
C LEU A 247 -7.35 -17.13 -7.88
N LEU A 248 -7.92 -17.26 -6.69
CA LEU A 248 -8.43 -18.54 -6.18
C LEU A 248 -9.90 -18.74 -6.49
N ARG A 249 -10.71 -17.68 -6.33
CA ARG A 249 -12.17 -17.74 -6.51
C ARG A 249 -12.76 -16.33 -6.61
N THR A 250 -13.92 -16.26 -7.27
CA THR A 250 -14.83 -15.12 -7.21
C THR A 250 -16.08 -15.58 -6.46
N LEU A 251 -16.50 -14.82 -5.46
CA LEU A 251 -17.62 -15.13 -4.57
C LEU A 251 -18.71 -14.06 -4.69
N GLY A 252 -19.96 -14.49 -4.54
CA GLY A 252 -21.11 -13.60 -4.47
C GLY A 252 -21.37 -12.78 -5.73
N THR A 253 -21.82 -11.55 -5.54
CA THR A 253 -22.28 -10.65 -6.61
C THR A 253 -21.12 -10.11 -7.45
N LYS A 254 -21.26 -10.17 -8.79
CA LYS A 254 -20.29 -9.61 -9.73
C LYS A 254 -20.22 -8.07 -9.63
N ALA A 255 -19.04 -7.51 -9.90
CA ALA A 255 -18.85 -6.07 -9.96
C ALA A 255 -19.74 -5.42 -11.03
N ARG A 256 -20.66 -4.54 -10.62
CA ARG A 256 -21.48 -3.74 -11.53
C ARG A 256 -20.89 -2.35 -11.77
N ASP A 257 -20.27 -1.77 -10.75
CA ASP A 257 -19.60 -0.48 -10.84
C ASP A 257 -18.43 -0.51 -11.84
N ARG A 258 -18.31 0.55 -12.66
CA ARG A 258 -17.28 0.65 -13.70
C ARG A 258 -15.88 0.82 -13.11
N ASN A 259 -15.74 1.63 -12.08
CA ASN A 259 -14.46 1.92 -11.44
C ASN A 259 -13.90 0.67 -10.73
N ILE A 260 -14.78 -0.11 -10.08
CA ILE A 260 -14.42 -1.42 -9.50
C ILE A 260 -13.91 -2.36 -10.60
N ARG A 261 -14.62 -2.46 -11.73
CA ARG A 261 -14.18 -3.30 -12.87
C ARG A 261 -12.81 -2.87 -13.40
N GLN A 262 -12.58 -1.57 -13.57
CA GLN A 262 -11.29 -1.06 -14.03
C GLN A 262 -10.16 -1.32 -13.02
N VAL A 263 -10.44 -1.24 -11.70
CA VAL A 263 -9.47 -1.63 -10.66
C VAL A 263 -9.16 -3.13 -10.71
N ILE A 264 -10.16 -3.98 -10.92
CA ILE A 264 -9.94 -5.43 -11.12
C ILE A 264 -9.01 -5.66 -12.31
N GLU A 265 -9.31 -5.06 -13.46
CA GLU A 265 -8.51 -5.22 -14.68
C GLU A 265 -7.07 -4.74 -14.51
N VAL A 266 -6.87 -3.58 -13.90
CA VAL A 266 -5.51 -3.08 -13.61
C VAL A 266 -4.80 -3.98 -12.61
N HIS A 267 -5.43 -4.33 -11.49
CA HIS A 267 -4.84 -5.21 -10.50
C HIS A 267 -4.42 -6.55 -11.12
N ASP A 268 -5.31 -7.18 -11.88
CA ASP A 268 -5.08 -8.52 -12.42
C ASP A 268 -3.98 -8.50 -13.49
N ARG A 269 -3.94 -7.47 -14.33
CA ARG A 269 -2.89 -7.28 -15.34
C ARG A 269 -1.49 -7.21 -14.75
N TYR A 270 -1.33 -6.56 -13.60
CA TYR A 270 -0.02 -6.44 -12.95
C TYR A 270 0.32 -7.65 -12.07
N CYS A 271 -0.67 -8.23 -11.40
CA CYS A 271 -0.42 -9.22 -10.34
C CYS A 271 -0.43 -10.67 -10.83
N LEU A 272 -1.33 -11.01 -11.74
CA LEU A 272 -1.54 -12.40 -12.18
C LEU A 272 -0.47 -12.76 -13.21
N GLY A 273 0.35 -13.75 -12.87
CA GLY A 273 1.30 -14.37 -13.80
C GLY A 273 0.81 -15.75 -14.22
N ALA A 274 1.67 -16.52 -14.89
CA ALA A 274 1.40 -17.93 -15.16
C ALA A 274 1.13 -18.70 -13.85
N ASP A 275 0.22 -19.68 -13.89
CA ASP A 275 -0.17 -20.43 -12.68
C ASP A 275 1.02 -21.13 -12.01
N THR A 276 2.01 -21.57 -12.79
CA THR A 276 3.25 -22.20 -12.31
C THR A 276 4.30 -21.21 -11.81
N ALA A 277 4.16 -19.91 -12.11
CA ALA A 277 5.13 -18.89 -11.70
C ALA A 277 5.17 -18.79 -10.16
N PRO A 278 6.35 -18.77 -9.51
CA PRO A 278 6.43 -18.67 -8.06
C PRO A 278 5.89 -17.33 -7.53
N LEU A 279 5.21 -17.40 -6.37
CA LEU A 279 4.72 -16.21 -5.67
C LEU A 279 5.88 -15.35 -5.17
N ALA A 280 5.75 -14.03 -5.26
CA ALA A 280 6.69 -13.06 -4.70
C ALA A 280 6.02 -11.74 -4.28
#